data_AF-A0A3S3AQK1-F1
#
_entry.id   AF-A0A3S3AQK1-F1
#
_cell.length_a   1.000
_cell.length_b   1.000
_cell.length_c   1.000
_cell.angle_alpha   90.00
_cell.angle_beta   90.00
_cell.angle_gamma   90.00
#
_symmetry.space_group_name_H-M   'P 1'
#
loop_
_entity.id
_entity.type
_entity.pdbx_description
1 polymer ?
#
loop_
_entity_poly.entity_id
_entity_poly.type
_entity_poly.pdbx_seq_one_letter_code
_entity_poly.pdbx_strand_id
1 'polypeptide(L)'
;MRRAITACAVAAAAALAVPANAAAQPTPPGLPEGVSIDALASLAPAILGAAAAPAELHDVDAKADLLAQARALLEGANLPPELKSTLERVITFLDGSGGGGPEIPQDGPVIAQFLYPTVGKGCIAPSSDSVGTALAVPGPAHLPPPGPAAGQAGFVFTALGTAKAAPNQGMTVTWINVDNGRRETQNLTTEARINPDGPATLSAIANTGPGRVLAVISGDLTTEPEGAAPITCNFLPTVGMFTVA
;
A
#
# COMPACT_ATOMS: atom_id res chain seq x y z
N MET A 1 67.80 -32.40 -10.70
CA MET A 1 67.71 -30.97 -11.09
C MET A 1 66.44 -30.75 -11.91
N ARG A 2 65.87 -29.55 -11.82
CA ARG A 2 64.70 -28.99 -12.53
C ARG A 2 63.34 -29.12 -11.83
N ARG A 3 62.99 -28.01 -11.17
CA ARG A 3 61.68 -27.60 -10.67
C ARG A 3 60.78 -27.29 -11.88
N ALA A 4 59.51 -27.70 -11.84
CA ALA A 4 58.46 -27.18 -12.71
C ALA A 4 57.36 -26.59 -11.82
N ILE A 5 57.03 -25.34 -12.12
CA ILE A 5 56.26 -24.40 -11.31
C ILE A 5 54.79 -24.52 -11.70
N THR A 6 53.93 -24.74 -10.71
CA THR A 6 52.47 -24.67 -10.81
C THR A 6 52.05 -23.21 -11.01
N ALA A 7 51.41 -22.88 -12.13
CA ALA A 7 50.81 -21.57 -12.36
C ALA A 7 49.32 -21.62 -11.96
N CYS A 8 49.00 -21.05 -10.79
CA CYS A 8 47.62 -20.75 -10.41
C CYS A 8 47.17 -19.47 -11.13
N ALA A 9 46.17 -19.57 -12.00
CA ALA A 9 45.45 -18.42 -12.51
C ALA A 9 44.42 -17.96 -11.47
N VAL A 10 44.70 -16.83 -10.81
CA VAL A 10 43.72 -16.13 -9.95
C VAL A 10 42.93 -15.20 -10.86
N ALA A 11 41.67 -15.53 -11.12
CA ALA A 11 40.74 -14.61 -11.78
C ALA A 11 40.27 -13.56 -10.76
N ALA A 12 40.77 -12.33 -10.89
CA ALA A 12 40.29 -11.18 -10.14
C ALA A 12 38.95 -10.71 -10.72
N ALA A 13 37.84 -11.06 -10.07
CA ALA A 13 36.53 -10.46 -10.36
C ALA A 13 36.48 -9.08 -9.67
N ALA A 14 36.54 -8.01 -10.46
CA ALA A 14 36.28 -6.66 -9.99
C ALA A 14 34.77 -6.52 -9.71
N ALA A 15 34.39 -6.57 -8.44
CA ALA A 15 33.04 -6.20 -8.02
C ALA A 15 32.90 -4.67 -8.11
N LEU A 16 32.00 -4.21 -9.00
CA LEU A 16 31.53 -2.83 -9.02
C LEU A 16 30.71 -2.60 -7.75
N ALA A 17 31.33 -2.00 -6.73
CA ALA A 17 30.64 -1.48 -5.57
C ALA A 17 29.87 -0.22 -5.98
N VAL A 18 28.58 -0.37 -6.26
CA VAL A 18 27.64 0.75 -6.31
C VAL A 18 27.33 1.13 -4.86
N PRO A 19 27.52 2.38 -4.42
CA PRO A 19 27.11 2.79 -3.09
C PRO A 19 25.58 2.71 -3.02
N ALA A 20 25.06 1.73 -2.28
CA ALA A 20 23.68 1.76 -1.83
C ALA A 20 23.55 2.91 -0.85
N ASN A 21 23.06 4.06 -1.32
CA ASN A 21 22.57 5.10 -0.44
C ASN A 21 21.35 4.52 0.30
N ALA A 22 21.57 3.99 1.49
CA ALA A 22 20.51 3.66 2.43
C ALA A 22 19.84 4.97 2.84
N ALA A 23 18.76 5.34 2.13
CA ALA A 23 17.83 6.33 2.63
C ALA A 23 17.16 5.72 3.87
N ALA A 24 17.46 6.27 5.05
CA ALA A 24 16.72 5.94 6.26
C ALA A 24 15.24 6.23 6.00
N GLN A 25 14.43 5.18 5.91
CA GLN A 25 12.99 5.35 5.87
C GLN A 25 12.56 6.05 7.17
N PRO A 26 11.74 7.10 7.11
CA PRO A 26 11.19 7.72 8.31
C PRO A 26 10.46 6.64 9.11
N THR A 27 10.78 6.53 10.41
CA THR A 27 10.06 5.65 11.32
C THR A 27 8.59 6.09 11.32
N PRO A 28 7.64 5.21 10.94
CA PRO A 28 6.23 5.55 11.01
C PRO A 28 5.90 5.98 12.45
N PRO A 29 5.14 7.06 12.66
CA PRO A 29 4.72 7.44 13.99
C PRO A 29 4.00 6.25 14.64
N GLY A 30 4.45 5.87 15.84
CA GLY A 30 3.77 4.85 16.62
C GLY A 30 2.33 5.28 16.89
N LEU A 31 1.40 4.34 16.85
CA LEU A 31 0.01 4.59 17.23
C LEU A 31 -0.02 5.15 18.67
N PRO A 32 -0.84 6.17 18.96
CA PRO A 32 -1.00 6.67 20.32
C PRO A 32 -1.43 5.54 21.26
N GLU A 33 -0.82 5.46 22.45
CA GLU A 33 -1.26 4.51 23.47
C GLU A 33 -2.76 4.75 23.80
N GLY A 34 -3.56 3.67 23.70
CA GLY A 34 -5.00 3.71 23.98
C GLY A 34 -5.92 3.61 22.76
N VAL A 35 -5.39 3.61 21.53
CA VAL A 35 -6.18 3.33 20.33
C VAL A 35 -6.22 1.81 20.08
N SER A 36 -7.36 1.17 20.30
CA SER A 36 -7.49 -0.27 20.04
C SER A 36 -7.55 -0.57 18.54
N ILE A 37 -6.96 -1.71 18.15
CA ILE A 37 -6.97 -2.21 16.77
C ILE A 37 -8.41 -2.37 16.26
N ASP A 38 -9.30 -2.83 17.13
CA ASP A 38 -10.73 -2.95 16.85
C ASP A 38 -11.41 -1.59 16.64
N ALA A 39 -10.99 -0.53 17.36
CA ALA A 39 -11.53 0.81 17.17
C ALA A 39 -11.14 1.39 15.79
N LEU A 40 -9.90 1.21 15.36
CA LEU A 40 -9.43 1.61 14.02
C LEU A 40 -10.09 0.81 12.90
N ALA A 41 -10.27 -0.50 13.09
CA ALA A 41 -11.03 -1.33 12.15
C ALA A 41 -12.51 -0.90 12.08
N SER A 42 -13.11 -0.53 13.21
CA SER A 42 -14.49 -0.02 13.27
C SER A 42 -14.66 1.38 12.66
N LEU A 43 -13.55 2.11 12.45
CA LEU A 43 -13.54 3.39 11.76
C LEU A 43 -13.57 3.22 10.24
N ALA A 44 -13.32 2.04 9.66
CA ALA A 44 -13.36 1.86 8.22
C ALA A 44 -14.73 2.22 7.60
N PRO A 45 -15.89 1.78 8.15
CA PRO A 45 -17.19 2.27 7.72
C PRO A 45 -17.39 3.78 7.92
N ALA A 46 -16.79 4.38 8.96
CA ALA A 46 -16.90 5.81 9.23
C ALA A 46 -16.04 6.67 8.28
N ILE A 47 -14.85 6.19 7.91
CA ILE A 47 -13.97 6.81 6.90
C ILE A 47 -14.61 6.72 5.53
N LEU A 48 -15.13 5.53 5.17
CA LEU A 48 -15.89 5.33 3.93
C LEU A 48 -17.20 6.14 3.92
N GLY A 49 -17.88 6.23 5.07
CA GLY A 49 -19.11 7.02 5.24
C GLY A 49 -18.86 8.53 5.20
N ALA A 50 -17.72 9.01 5.70
CA ALA A 50 -17.29 10.41 5.59
C ALA A 50 -16.87 10.77 4.16
N ALA A 51 -16.25 9.84 3.43
CA ALA A 51 -15.96 9.98 2.00
C ALA A 51 -17.20 9.87 1.11
N ALA A 52 -18.23 9.14 1.57
CA ALA A 52 -19.53 8.99 0.92
C ALA A 52 -20.57 10.03 1.39
N ALA A 53 -20.22 10.90 2.34
CA ALA A 53 -21.05 12.03 2.69
C ALA A 53 -21.16 12.91 1.43
N PRO A 54 -22.37 13.30 1.02
CA PRO A 54 -22.53 14.20 -0.12
C PRO A 54 -22.06 15.58 0.31
N ALA A 55 -20.75 15.82 0.27
CA ALA A 55 -20.31 17.08 -0.24
C ALA A 55 -20.50 16.97 -1.76
N GLU A 56 -21.18 17.93 -2.36
CA GLU A 56 -21.28 18.08 -3.80
C GLU A 56 -19.86 18.28 -4.38
N LEU A 57 -19.04 17.22 -4.45
CA LEU A 57 -17.64 17.22 -4.88
C LEU A 57 -17.51 16.87 -6.36
N HIS A 58 -18.51 17.28 -7.13
CA HIS A 58 -18.54 17.20 -8.59
C HIS A 58 -17.83 18.38 -9.26
N ASP A 59 -17.35 19.34 -8.47
CA ASP A 59 -16.69 20.54 -8.97
C ASP A 59 -15.23 20.61 -8.51
N VAL A 60 -14.32 20.92 -9.44
CA VAL A 60 -12.90 21.19 -9.13
C VAL A 60 -12.80 22.38 -8.17
N ASP A 61 -13.75 23.30 -8.29
CA ASP A 61 -13.89 24.47 -7.42
C ASP A 61 -14.31 24.08 -6.00
N ALA A 62 -15.15 23.05 -5.83
CA ALA A 62 -15.56 22.56 -4.50
C ALA A 62 -14.40 21.89 -3.73
N LYS A 63 -13.47 21.20 -4.41
CA LYS A 63 -12.25 20.67 -3.79
C LYS A 63 -11.30 21.80 -3.37
N ALA A 64 -11.12 22.78 -4.26
CA ALA A 64 -10.29 23.94 -3.97
C ALA A 64 -10.86 24.73 -2.78
N ASP A 65 -12.17 24.91 -2.73
CA ASP A 65 -12.89 25.57 -1.64
C ASP A 65 -12.82 24.79 -0.33
N LEU A 66 -12.91 23.46 -0.38
CA LEU A 66 -12.76 22.61 0.80
C LEU A 66 -11.33 22.64 1.35
N LEU A 67 -10.32 22.59 0.47
CA LEU A 67 -8.91 22.72 0.86
C LEU A 67 -8.61 24.13 1.38
N ALA A 68 -9.21 25.16 0.80
CA ALA A 68 -9.10 26.54 1.29
C ALA A 68 -9.74 26.70 2.67
N GLN A 69 -10.92 26.11 2.90
CA GLN A 69 -11.57 26.06 4.20
C GLN A 69 -10.75 25.27 5.23
N ALA A 70 -10.17 24.13 4.84
CA ALA A 70 -9.30 23.34 5.71
C ALA A 70 -8.03 24.12 6.12
N ARG A 71 -7.43 24.86 5.17
CA ARG A 71 -6.30 25.76 5.44
C ARG A 71 -6.69 26.89 6.39
N ALA A 72 -7.83 27.54 6.15
CA ALA A 72 -8.33 28.61 7.03
C ALA A 72 -8.63 28.13 8.46
N LEU A 73 -9.20 26.92 8.61
CA LEU A 73 -9.44 26.31 9.92
C LEU A 73 -8.13 25.96 10.62
N LEU A 74 -7.14 25.45 9.88
CA LEU A 74 -5.81 25.13 10.42
C LEU A 74 -5.04 26.37 10.85
N GLU A 75 -5.19 27.49 10.12
CA GLU A 75 -4.58 28.77 10.47
C GLU A 75 -5.19 29.39 11.73
N GLY A 76 -6.52 29.27 11.89
CA GLY A 76 -7.25 29.79 13.05
C GLY A 76 -7.18 28.91 14.31
N ALA A 77 -6.72 27.66 14.19
CA ALA A 77 -6.66 26.74 15.33
C ALA A 77 -5.41 26.98 16.19
N ASN A 78 -5.60 27.07 17.52
CA ASN A 78 -4.50 27.19 18.47
C ASN A 78 -3.87 25.80 18.75
N LEU A 79 -3.16 25.27 17.76
CA LEU A 79 -2.50 23.96 17.80
C LEU A 79 -1.01 24.09 18.13
N PRO A 80 -0.41 23.06 18.77
CA PRO A 80 1.04 22.95 18.89
C PRO A 80 1.73 23.03 17.50
N PRO A 81 2.90 23.68 17.39
CA PRO A 81 3.57 23.91 16.10
C PRO A 81 3.83 22.64 15.29
N GLU A 82 4.18 21.55 15.97
CA GLU A 82 4.46 20.25 15.34
C GLU A 82 3.22 19.64 14.69
N LEU A 83 2.07 19.72 15.37
CA LEU A 83 0.80 19.23 14.87
C LEU A 83 0.30 20.07 13.68
N LYS A 84 0.47 21.40 13.76
CA LYS A 84 0.15 22.31 12.66
C LYS A 84 0.97 21.99 11.41
N SER A 85 2.29 21.80 11.57
CA SER A 85 3.19 21.45 10.45
C SER A 85 2.86 20.10 9.82
N THR A 86 2.38 19.14 10.62
CA THR A 86 1.98 17.81 10.14
C THR A 86 0.70 17.91 9.30
N LEU A 87 -0.29 18.65 9.79
CA LEU A 87 -1.55 18.88 9.07
C LEU A 87 -1.33 19.68 7.78
N GLU A 88 -0.43 20.68 7.78
CA GLU A 88 -0.02 21.42 6.58
C GLU A 88 0.59 20.49 5.52
N ARG A 89 1.43 19.53 5.91
CA ARG A 89 2.01 18.54 4.99
C ARG A 89 0.97 17.60 4.41
N VAL A 90 -0.02 17.18 5.20
CA VAL A 90 -1.14 16.37 4.71
C VAL A 90 -1.95 17.16 3.68
N ILE A 91 -2.27 18.43 3.94
CA ILE A 91 -2.97 19.29 2.97
C ILE A 91 -2.14 19.48 1.69
N THR A 92 -0.82 19.70 1.82
CA THR A 92 0.13 19.87 0.72
C THR A 92 0.35 18.58 -0.09
N PHE A 93 0.18 17.42 0.55
CA PHE A 93 0.15 16.13 -0.13
C PHE A 93 -1.16 15.95 -0.90
N LEU A 94 -2.30 16.30 -0.31
CA LEU A 94 -3.64 16.17 -0.91
C LEU A 94 -3.89 17.15 -2.06
N ASP A 95 -3.22 18.30 -2.07
CA ASP A 95 -3.27 19.28 -3.17
C ASP A 95 -2.21 19.06 -4.26
N GLY A 96 -1.26 18.15 -4.04
CA GLY A 96 -0.22 17.78 -5.00
C GLY A 96 0.88 18.82 -5.20
N SER A 97 0.89 19.92 -4.44
CA SER A 97 1.88 21.00 -4.57
C SER A 97 3.22 20.69 -3.90
N GLY A 98 3.27 19.66 -3.06
CA GLY A 98 4.47 19.28 -2.31
C GLY A 98 5.63 18.70 -3.13
N GLY A 99 5.36 18.17 -4.33
CA GLY A 99 6.38 17.52 -5.17
C GLY A 99 7.14 16.37 -4.46
N GLY A 100 8.15 15.80 -5.12
CA GLY A 100 9.12 14.89 -4.46
C GLY A 100 8.94 13.39 -4.68
N GLY A 101 8.41 12.96 -5.83
CA GLY A 101 8.57 11.58 -6.32
C GLY A 101 9.66 11.51 -7.41
N PRO A 102 10.32 10.36 -7.62
CA PRO A 102 11.12 10.14 -8.83
C PRO A 102 10.28 10.42 -10.08
N GLU A 103 10.91 10.78 -11.21
CA GLU A 103 10.21 10.94 -12.50
C GLU A 103 9.29 9.74 -12.74
N ILE A 104 7.99 10.00 -12.90
CA ILE A 104 7.02 8.96 -13.21
C ILE A 104 7.31 8.47 -14.63
N PRO A 105 7.59 7.17 -14.84
CA PRO A 105 7.77 6.62 -16.17
C PRO A 105 6.54 6.89 -17.03
N GLN A 106 6.75 7.46 -18.22
CA GLN A 106 5.65 7.87 -19.11
C GLN A 106 4.91 6.66 -19.73
N ASP A 107 5.53 5.46 -19.69
CA ASP A 107 5.02 4.22 -20.30
C ASP A 107 4.90 3.06 -19.29
N GLY A 108 4.92 3.34 -17.98
CA GLY A 108 4.73 2.33 -16.93
C GLY A 108 3.28 2.24 -16.44
N PRO A 109 2.83 1.10 -15.90
CA PRO A 109 1.54 1.06 -15.21
C PRO A 109 1.54 2.10 -14.09
N VAL A 110 0.48 2.89 -14.00
CA VAL A 110 0.29 3.82 -12.87
C VAL A 110 0.08 2.95 -11.63
N ILE A 111 1.10 2.81 -10.80
CA ILE A 111 0.98 2.07 -9.54
C ILE A 111 0.67 3.09 -8.44
N ALA A 112 -0.52 2.96 -7.84
CA ALA A 112 -0.92 3.73 -6.68
C ALA A 112 -0.58 2.94 -5.41
N GLN A 113 0.47 3.35 -4.72
CA GLN A 113 0.77 2.81 -3.39
C GLN A 113 -0.29 3.28 -2.39
N PHE A 114 -0.63 2.41 -1.45
CA PHE A 114 -1.50 2.80 -0.35
C PHE A 114 -0.74 3.73 0.61
N LEU A 115 -1.50 4.57 1.32
CA LEU A 115 -0.99 5.73 2.04
C LEU A 115 0.10 5.41 3.06
N TYR A 116 0.00 4.25 3.70
CA TYR A 116 0.97 3.79 4.69
C TYR A 116 1.09 2.26 4.70
N PRO A 117 2.30 1.73 4.94
CA PRO A 117 2.46 0.31 5.24
C PRO A 117 1.78 -0.02 6.57
N THR A 118 1.36 -1.26 6.72
CA THR A 118 0.73 -1.79 7.93
C THR A 118 1.62 -2.83 8.60
N VAL A 119 1.33 -3.19 9.84
CA VAL A 119 2.12 -4.17 10.61
C VAL A 119 1.20 -5.29 11.06
N GLY A 120 1.67 -6.53 10.87
CA GLY A 120 1.04 -7.73 11.38
C GLY A 120 1.94 -8.38 12.43
N LYS A 121 1.44 -8.48 13.66
CA LYS A 121 2.20 -9.01 14.79
C LYS A 121 2.34 -10.53 14.69
N GLY A 122 3.57 -11.04 14.88
CA GLY A 122 3.85 -12.47 14.84
C GLY A 122 3.62 -13.15 13.48
N CYS A 123 3.57 -12.37 12.38
CA CYS A 123 3.23 -12.88 11.05
C CYS A 123 4.37 -13.64 10.36
N ILE A 124 5.64 -13.41 10.73
CA ILE A 124 6.78 -14.16 10.19
C ILE A 124 7.02 -15.41 11.05
N ALA A 125 7.01 -15.22 12.37
CA ALA A 125 7.16 -16.24 13.40
C ALA A 125 6.59 -15.69 14.73
N PRO A 126 6.40 -16.49 15.80
CA PRO A 126 5.76 -16.02 17.04
C PRO A 126 6.35 -14.74 17.66
N SER A 127 7.64 -14.48 17.47
CA SER A 127 8.34 -13.27 17.96
C SER A 127 8.82 -12.34 16.84
N SER A 128 8.32 -12.49 15.61
CA SER A 128 8.77 -11.75 14.43
C SER A 128 7.58 -11.21 13.62
N ASP A 129 7.53 -9.88 13.50
CA ASP A 129 6.44 -9.15 12.85
C ASP A 129 6.67 -9.01 11.34
N SER A 130 5.58 -8.88 10.57
CA SER A 130 5.63 -8.57 9.13
C SER A 130 5.18 -7.14 8.86
N VAL A 131 5.80 -6.52 7.86
CA VAL A 131 5.33 -5.27 7.27
C VAL A 131 4.47 -5.61 6.05
N GLY A 132 3.21 -5.20 6.08
CA GLY A 132 2.27 -5.32 4.97
C GLY A 132 2.31 -4.08 4.08
N THR A 133 2.43 -4.28 2.77
CA THR A 133 2.36 -3.23 1.76
C THR A 133 1.21 -3.49 0.80
N ALA A 134 0.51 -2.43 0.39
CA ALA A 134 -0.60 -2.52 -0.54
C ALA A 134 -0.43 -1.53 -1.70
N LEU A 135 -0.89 -1.95 -2.88
CA LEU A 135 -0.95 -1.11 -4.07
C LEU A 135 -2.21 -1.39 -4.88
N ALA A 136 -2.61 -0.41 -5.67
CA ALA A 136 -3.57 -0.55 -6.74
C ALA A 136 -2.91 -0.25 -8.09
N VAL A 137 -3.36 -0.95 -9.12
CA VAL A 137 -3.00 -0.68 -10.51
C VAL A 137 -4.28 -0.41 -11.29
N PRO A 138 -4.56 0.84 -11.65
CA PRO A 138 -5.67 1.19 -12.53
C PRO A 138 -5.44 0.60 -13.92
N GLY A 139 -6.49 0.03 -14.48
CA GLY A 139 -6.47 -0.47 -15.84
C GLY A 139 -6.71 0.63 -16.88
N PRO A 140 -6.31 0.40 -18.15
CA PRO A 140 -5.70 -0.83 -18.64
C PRO A 140 -4.21 -0.94 -18.26
N ALA A 141 -3.79 -2.09 -17.74
CA ALA A 141 -2.37 -2.33 -17.40
C ALA A 141 -1.93 -3.76 -17.78
N HIS A 142 -0.79 -3.86 -18.47
CA HIS A 142 -0.12 -5.12 -18.76
C HIS A 142 0.88 -5.43 -17.63
N LEU A 143 0.36 -5.99 -16.54
CA LEU A 143 1.16 -6.65 -15.49
C LEU A 143 1.40 -8.13 -15.88
N PRO A 144 2.24 -8.90 -15.17
CA PRO A 144 2.27 -10.36 -15.33
C PRO A 144 0.82 -10.90 -15.39
N PRO A 145 0.41 -11.51 -16.51
CA PRO A 145 -1.02 -11.68 -16.79
C PRO A 145 -1.76 -12.59 -15.79
N PRO A 146 -3.05 -12.32 -15.54
CA PRO A 146 -3.85 -11.24 -16.13
C PRO A 146 -3.69 -9.91 -15.37
N GLY A 147 -3.48 -8.81 -16.09
CA GLY A 147 -3.58 -7.45 -15.55
C GLY A 147 -5.02 -6.89 -15.69
N PRO A 148 -5.34 -5.78 -15.01
CA PRO A 148 -6.67 -5.16 -15.07
C PRO A 148 -6.95 -4.54 -16.45
N ALA A 149 -8.17 -4.74 -16.94
CA ALA A 149 -8.69 -4.10 -18.16
C ALA A 149 -9.13 -2.64 -17.91
N ALA A 150 -9.49 -1.92 -18.98
CA ALA A 150 -10.04 -0.56 -18.85
C ALA A 150 -11.29 -0.55 -17.94
N GLY A 151 -11.40 0.46 -17.08
CA GLY A 151 -12.45 0.53 -16.05
C GLY A 151 -12.32 -0.48 -14.90
N GLN A 152 -11.20 -1.21 -14.81
CA GLN A 152 -10.89 -2.08 -13.68
C GLN A 152 -9.71 -1.54 -12.86
N ALA A 153 -9.57 -2.04 -11.64
CA ALA A 153 -8.37 -1.87 -10.84
C ALA A 153 -7.90 -3.23 -10.30
N GLY A 154 -6.59 -3.48 -10.42
CA GLY A 154 -5.93 -4.57 -9.73
C GLY A 154 -5.49 -4.11 -8.34
N PHE A 155 -5.73 -4.91 -7.31
CA PHE A 155 -5.27 -4.68 -5.95
C PHE A 155 -4.26 -5.76 -5.58
N VAL A 156 -3.18 -5.37 -4.92
CA VAL A 156 -2.15 -6.31 -4.43
C VAL A 156 -1.80 -5.96 -3.00
N PHE A 157 -1.76 -6.97 -2.14
CA PHE A 157 -1.23 -6.89 -0.78
C PHE A 157 -0.09 -7.88 -0.63
N THR A 158 1.02 -7.45 -0.04
CA THR A 158 2.20 -8.30 0.22
C THR A 158 2.60 -8.17 1.69
N ALA A 159 2.71 -9.31 2.38
CA ALA A 159 3.24 -9.42 3.75
C ALA A 159 4.73 -9.77 3.72
N LEU A 160 5.59 -8.77 3.93
CA LEU A 160 7.03 -8.94 3.78
C LEU A 160 7.62 -9.89 4.83
N GLY A 161 8.56 -10.74 4.38
CA GLY A 161 9.30 -11.68 5.23
C GLY A 161 8.54 -12.95 5.63
N THR A 162 7.27 -13.12 5.21
CA THR A 162 6.50 -14.32 5.53
C THR A 162 6.78 -15.47 4.56
N ALA A 163 6.37 -16.68 4.93
CA ALA A 163 6.24 -17.79 3.98
C ALA A 163 5.15 -17.50 2.92
N LYS A 164 4.98 -18.42 1.97
CA LYS A 164 3.90 -18.34 0.97
C LYS A 164 2.50 -18.30 1.63
N ALA A 165 1.56 -17.69 0.93
CA ALA A 165 0.16 -17.64 1.36
C ALA A 165 -0.49 -19.04 1.29
N ALA A 166 -1.31 -19.35 2.29
CA ALA A 166 -2.23 -20.49 2.23
C ALA A 166 -3.33 -20.26 1.17
N PRO A 167 -4.00 -21.30 0.66
CA PRO A 167 -5.07 -21.12 -0.32
C PRO A 167 -6.28 -20.33 0.21
N ASN A 168 -6.64 -20.52 1.47
CA ASN A 168 -7.79 -19.86 2.10
C ASN A 168 -7.32 -18.61 2.85
N GLN A 169 -7.92 -17.46 2.53
CA GLN A 169 -7.53 -16.16 3.06
C GLN A 169 -8.75 -15.40 3.61
N GLY A 170 -8.50 -14.55 4.60
CA GLY A 170 -9.52 -13.70 5.24
C GLY A 170 -9.39 -12.22 4.88
N MET A 171 -8.46 -11.87 3.98
CA MET A 171 -8.19 -10.49 3.62
C MET A 171 -9.10 -10.01 2.49
N THR A 172 -9.62 -8.80 2.60
CA THR A 172 -10.51 -8.18 1.63
C THR A 172 -10.02 -6.81 1.19
N VAL A 173 -10.48 -6.39 0.02
CA VAL A 173 -10.49 -4.99 -0.40
C VAL A 173 -11.93 -4.50 -0.44
N THR A 174 -12.20 -3.38 0.21
CA THR A 174 -13.45 -2.62 0.08
C THR A 174 -13.15 -1.32 -0.64
N TRP A 175 -13.91 -0.99 -1.67
CA TRP A 175 -13.69 0.23 -2.44
C TRP A 175 -14.99 0.95 -2.79
N ILE A 176 -14.87 2.25 -3.05
CA ILE A 176 -15.92 3.11 -3.61
C ILE A 176 -15.32 3.98 -4.71
N ASN A 177 -15.99 4.04 -5.84
CA ASN A 177 -15.77 5.06 -6.85
C ASN A 177 -16.64 6.27 -6.51
N VAL A 178 -16.01 7.39 -6.17
CA VAL A 178 -16.72 8.58 -5.66
C VAL A 178 -17.38 9.39 -6.77
N ASP A 179 -17.03 9.15 -8.04
CA ASP A 179 -17.60 9.86 -9.18
C ASP A 179 -18.91 9.22 -9.68
N ASN A 180 -19.08 7.91 -9.48
CA ASN A 180 -20.25 7.18 -9.97
C ASN A 180 -20.97 6.30 -8.92
N GLY A 181 -20.46 6.27 -7.68
CA GLY A 181 -21.07 5.56 -6.56
C GLY A 181 -20.92 4.04 -6.56
N ARG A 182 -20.25 3.44 -7.57
CA ARG A 182 -19.95 1.99 -7.56
C ARG A 182 -19.11 1.64 -6.34
N ARG A 183 -19.39 0.50 -5.73
CA ARG A 183 -18.67 0.01 -4.56
C ARG A 183 -18.80 -1.50 -4.45
N GLU A 184 -17.79 -2.14 -3.89
CA GLU A 184 -17.77 -3.57 -3.66
C GLU A 184 -16.80 -3.91 -2.52
N THR A 185 -17.04 -5.03 -1.86
CA THR A 185 -16.04 -5.71 -1.03
C THR A 185 -15.73 -7.04 -1.69
N GLN A 186 -14.44 -7.30 -1.95
CA GLN A 186 -13.97 -8.49 -2.64
C GLN A 186 -12.83 -9.13 -1.83
N ASN A 187 -12.76 -10.46 -1.82
CA ASN A 187 -11.64 -11.16 -1.21
C ASN A 187 -10.38 -10.95 -2.04
N LEU A 188 -9.24 -10.76 -1.36
CA LEU A 188 -7.92 -10.88 -1.97
C LEU A 188 -7.48 -12.34 -1.92
N THR A 189 -6.90 -12.81 -3.03
CA THR A 189 -6.74 -14.24 -3.29
C THR A 189 -5.34 -14.57 -3.82
N THR A 190 -4.99 -15.85 -3.90
CA THR A 190 -3.67 -16.34 -4.35
C THR A 190 -3.61 -16.68 -5.85
N GLU A 191 -4.74 -16.51 -6.55
CA GLU A 191 -5.04 -17.09 -7.85
C GLU A 191 -4.10 -16.56 -8.94
N ALA A 192 -3.67 -15.31 -8.81
CA ALA A 192 -2.72 -14.67 -9.72
C ALA A 192 -1.28 -15.21 -9.57
N ARG A 193 -0.97 -15.94 -8.48
CA ARG A 193 0.34 -16.53 -8.20
C ARG A 193 1.50 -15.54 -8.35
N ILE A 194 1.34 -14.33 -7.81
CA ILE A 194 2.33 -13.25 -7.93
C ILE A 194 3.66 -13.64 -7.26
N ASN A 195 3.61 -14.21 -6.06
CA ASN A 195 4.77 -14.70 -5.30
C ASN A 195 4.46 -16.10 -4.71
N PRO A 196 4.51 -17.16 -5.53
CA PRO A 196 4.05 -18.50 -5.12
C PRO A 196 4.92 -19.13 -4.03
N ASP A 197 6.19 -18.72 -3.95
CA ASP A 197 7.16 -19.22 -2.96
C ASP A 197 7.32 -18.27 -1.75
N GLY A 198 6.56 -17.17 -1.72
CA GLY A 198 6.66 -16.11 -0.73
C GLY A 198 7.48 -14.90 -1.21
N PRO A 199 7.33 -13.72 -0.55
CA PRO A 199 6.43 -13.42 0.57
C PRO A 199 4.95 -13.56 0.21
N ALA A 200 4.09 -13.83 1.20
CA ALA A 200 2.67 -14.03 0.97
C ALA A 200 2.08 -12.81 0.26
N THR A 201 1.48 -13.04 -0.90
CA THR A 201 0.96 -11.98 -1.76
C THR A 201 -0.42 -12.36 -2.25
N LEU A 202 -1.38 -11.48 -1.97
CA LEU A 202 -2.78 -11.63 -2.32
C LEU A 202 -3.18 -10.56 -3.32
N SER A 203 -4.15 -10.87 -4.17
CA SER A 203 -4.61 -9.94 -5.18
C SER A 203 -6.07 -10.13 -5.58
N ALA A 204 -6.64 -9.10 -6.16
CA ALA A 204 -7.94 -9.14 -6.82
C ALA A 204 -7.96 -8.16 -8.00
N ILE A 205 -8.84 -8.41 -8.98
CA ILE A 205 -9.18 -7.44 -10.02
C ILE A 205 -10.66 -7.10 -9.85
N ALA A 206 -10.96 -5.82 -9.70
CA ALA A 206 -12.32 -5.32 -9.48
C ALA A 206 -12.79 -4.41 -10.61
N ASN A 207 -14.11 -4.42 -10.86
CA ASN A 207 -14.77 -3.57 -11.86
C ASN A 207 -15.15 -2.20 -11.28
N THR A 208 -14.14 -1.39 -10.94
CA THR A 208 -14.31 -0.09 -10.26
C THR A 208 -15.03 0.96 -11.10
N GLY A 209 -15.01 0.82 -12.43
CA GLY A 209 -15.42 1.87 -13.37
C GLY A 209 -14.41 3.01 -13.45
N PRO A 210 -14.54 3.90 -14.46
CA PRO A 210 -13.69 5.08 -14.58
C PRO A 210 -14.00 6.09 -13.46
N GLY A 211 -13.00 6.85 -13.05
CA GLY A 211 -13.09 7.87 -12.01
C GLY A 211 -12.21 7.63 -10.79
N ARG A 212 -12.40 8.46 -9.77
CA ARG A 212 -11.65 8.44 -8.51
C ARG A 212 -12.15 7.32 -7.60
N VAL A 213 -11.22 6.52 -7.09
CA VAL A 213 -11.49 5.37 -6.22
C VAL A 213 -10.79 5.54 -4.88
N LEU A 214 -11.54 5.35 -3.80
CA LEU A 214 -11.03 5.16 -2.44
C LEU A 214 -11.15 3.68 -2.10
N ALA A 215 -10.09 3.07 -1.61
CA ALA A 215 -10.04 1.65 -1.25
C ALA A 215 -9.42 1.44 0.13
N VAL A 216 -9.87 0.38 0.81
CA VAL A 216 -9.32 -0.09 2.09
C VAL A 216 -9.03 -1.57 1.96
N ILE A 217 -7.82 -2.00 2.33
CA ILE A 217 -7.47 -3.41 2.46
C ILE A 217 -7.35 -3.73 3.95
N SER A 218 -8.00 -4.80 4.38
CA SER A 218 -8.01 -5.23 5.78
C SER A 218 -8.31 -6.71 5.92
N GLY A 219 -7.98 -7.28 7.07
CA GLY A 219 -8.32 -8.65 7.44
C GLY A 219 -7.10 -9.50 7.75
N ASP A 220 -7.30 -10.80 7.74
CA ASP A 220 -6.30 -11.77 8.14
C ASP A 220 -5.59 -12.38 6.94
N LEU A 221 -4.29 -12.64 7.11
CA LEU A 221 -3.45 -13.34 6.16
C LEU A 221 -2.93 -14.63 6.81
N THR A 222 -3.09 -15.75 6.11
CA THR A 222 -2.60 -17.06 6.55
C THR A 222 -1.44 -17.52 5.68
N THR A 223 -0.36 -18.00 6.31
CA THR A 223 0.82 -18.53 5.62
C THR A 223 1.11 -19.98 5.99
N GLU A 224 1.87 -20.66 5.15
CA GLU A 224 2.30 -22.07 5.33
C GLU A 224 3.83 -22.16 5.37
N PRO A 225 4.48 -21.93 6.53
CA PRO A 225 5.91 -22.14 6.67
C PRO A 225 6.26 -23.63 6.58
N GLU A 226 7.38 -23.95 5.95
CA GLU A 226 7.83 -25.34 5.81
C GLU A 226 8.14 -25.97 7.16
N GLY A 227 7.58 -27.15 7.43
CA GLY A 227 7.82 -27.89 8.67
C GLY A 227 7.17 -27.29 9.93
N ALA A 228 6.28 -26.31 9.79
CA ALA A 228 5.56 -25.70 10.91
C ALA A 228 4.04 -25.65 10.66
N ALA A 229 3.27 -25.37 11.71
CA ALA A 229 1.83 -25.12 11.59
C ALA A 229 1.56 -23.80 10.85
N PRO A 230 0.40 -23.65 10.16
CA PRO A 230 0.03 -22.40 9.54
C PRO A 230 0.02 -21.22 10.52
N ILE A 231 0.45 -20.06 10.05
CA ILE A 231 0.45 -18.82 10.83
C ILE A 231 -0.63 -17.92 10.25
N THR A 232 -1.67 -17.64 11.03
CA THR A 232 -2.69 -16.64 10.71
C THR A 232 -2.47 -15.40 11.57
N CYS A 233 -2.42 -14.24 10.94
CA CYS A 233 -2.26 -12.97 11.62
C CYS A 233 -3.10 -11.88 10.96
N ASN A 234 -3.42 -10.84 11.74
CA ASN A 234 -4.20 -9.69 11.28
C ASN A 234 -3.27 -8.54 10.90
N PHE A 235 -3.60 -7.85 9.81
CA PHE A 235 -2.98 -6.58 9.44
C PHE A 235 -3.96 -5.43 9.65
N LEU A 236 -3.45 -4.32 10.20
CA LEU A 236 -4.25 -3.10 10.34
C LEU A 236 -4.71 -2.60 8.95
N PRO A 237 -5.91 -2.03 8.84
CA PRO A 237 -6.39 -1.49 7.58
C PRO A 237 -5.46 -0.43 7.00
N THR A 238 -5.21 -0.51 5.69
CA THR A 238 -4.49 0.51 4.91
C THR A 238 -5.36 1.05 3.80
N VAL A 239 -5.15 2.32 3.42
CA VAL A 239 -6.05 3.09 2.54
C VAL A 239 -5.33 3.47 1.25
N GLY A 240 -5.98 3.26 0.11
CA GLY A 240 -5.51 3.66 -1.22
C GLY A 240 -6.43 4.68 -1.86
N MET A 241 -5.85 5.63 -2.60
CA MET A 241 -6.57 6.62 -3.40
C MET A 241 -5.95 6.68 -4.80
N PHE A 242 -6.76 6.53 -5.83
CA PHE A 242 -6.29 6.50 -7.22
C PHE A 242 -7.39 6.85 -8.20
N THR A 243 -7.03 7.03 -9.47
CA THR A 243 -7.97 7.29 -10.56
C THR A 243 -7.88 6.15 -11.58
N VAL A 244 -9.03 5.71 -12.07
CA VAL A 244 -9.17 4.72 -13.15
C VAL A 244 -9.62 5.44 -14.40
N ALA A 245 -8.99 5.11 -15.53
CA ALA A 245 -9.30 5.68 -16.84
C ALA A 245 -10.60 5.11 -17.44
#